data_AF-A0A7L0S3Y2-F1
#
_entry.id   AF-A0A7L0S3Y2-F1
#
_cell.length_a   1.000
_cell.length_b   1.000
_cell.length_c   1.000
_cell.angle_alpha   90.00
_cell.angle_beta   90.00
_cell.angle_gamma   90.00
#
_symmetry.space_group_name_H-M   'P 1'
#
loop_
_entity.id
_entity.type
_entity.pdbx_description
1 polymer ?
#
loop_
_entity_poly.entity_id
_entity_poly.type
_entity_poly.pdbx_seq_one_letter_code
_entity_poly.pdbx_strand_id
1 'polypeptide(L)'
;FFFQEAKPSAEDLGDKKEGEYIKLKVIGQDSSEIHFKVKMTTHLKKLKESYCQRQGVPMNSLRFLFEGQRITDNHTPKELGMEEEDVIEVYQEQTGGHSTV
;
A
#
# COMPACT_ATOMS: atom_id res chain seq x y z
N PHE A 1 18.05 -23.94 -8.20
CA PHE A 1 16.60 -23.65 -8.26
C PHE A 1 16.16 -23.26 -6.86
N PHE A 2 16.36 -21.98 -6.53
CA PHE A 2 16.28 -21.46 -5.16
C PHE A 2 14.84 -21.15 -4.78
N PHE A 3 14.54 -21.53 -3.55
CA PHE A 3 13.25 -21.63 -2.89
C PHE A 3 12.72 -20.25 -2.49
N GLN A 4 11.51 -19.88 -2.89
CA GLN A 4 10.64 -19.00 -2.10
C GLN A 4 9.19 -19.03 -2.61
N GLU A 5 8.50 -20.16 -2.42
CA GLU A 5 7.04 -20.18 -2.44
C GLU A 5 6.57 -20.31 -0.99
N ALA A 6 6.28 -19.17 -0.36
CA ALA A 6 5.41 -19.07 0.81
C ALA A 6 5.17 -17.60 1.12
N LYS A 7 3.93 -17.15 0.90
CA LYS A 7 3.20 -16.25 1.82
C LYS A 7 1.74 -16.11 1.36
N PRO A 8 0.85 -17.05 1.75
CA PRO A 8 -0.58 -16.79 1.75
C PRO A 8 -0.88 -15.96 3.00
N SER A 9 -0.96 -14.63 2.89
CA SER A 9 -1.40 -13.80 4.03
C SER A 9 -1.91 -12.45 3.55
N ALA A 10 -3.16 -12.47 3.14
CA ALA A 10 -4.17 -11.43 3.26
C ALA A 10 -5.28 -12.00 2.38
N GLU A 11 -6.34 -12.57 2.93
CA GLU A 11 -7.47 -11.76 3.35
C GLU A 11 -8.35 -12.56 4.33
N ASP A 12 -8.17 -12.33 5.63
CA ASP A 12 -9.30 -12.34 6.55
C ASP A 12 -9.37 -10.95 7.17
N LEU A 13 -10.08 -10.05 6.48
CA LEU A 13 -10.61 -8.84 7.08
C LEU A 13 -12.13 -8.93 7.01
N GLY A 14 -12.66 -9.94 7.69
CA GLY A 14 -13.99 -9.85 8.25
C GLY A 14 -13.99 -8.73 9.30
N ASP A 15 -14.85 -7.72 9.12
CA ASP A 15 -16.07 -7.67 9.92
C ASP A 15 -16.95 -6.47 9.51
N LYS A 16 -18.24 -6.79 9.38
CA LYS A 16 -19.35 -5.94 8.95
C LYS A 16 -19.51 -4.70 9.83
N LYS A 17 -19.09 -3.53 9.34
CA LYS A 17 -19.70 -2.21 9.66
C LYS A 17 -19.49 -1.26 8.49
N GLU A 18 -20.41 -1.28 7.53
CA GLU A 18 -20.29 -0.60 6.23
C GLU A 18 -20.12 0.94 6.31
N GLY A 19 -20.28 1.56 7.48
CA GLY A 19 -20.23 3.02 7.65
C GLY A 19 -18.87 3.65 7.98
N GLU A 20 -17.77 2.89 8.10
CA GLU A 20 -16.47 3.45 8.55
C GLU A 20 -15.26 2.98 7.74
N TYR A 21 -15.50 2.55 6.50
CA TYR A 21 -14.44 2.15 5.57
C TYR A 21 -14.44 3.08 4.37
N ILE A 22 -13.25 3.52 3.96
CA ILE A 22 -13.03 4.26 2.72
C ILE A 22 -12.29 3.38 1.71
N LYS A 23 -12.56 3.59 0.43
CA LYS A 23 -11.81 2.96 -0.66
C LYS A 23 -10.69 3.89 -1.10
N LEU A 24 -9.45 3.40 -1.05
CA LEU A 24 -8.26 4.11 -1.53
C LEU A 24 -7.72 3.40 -2.79
N LYS A 25 -7.32 4.19 -3.77
CA LYS A 25 -6.66 3.74 -5.01
C LYS A 25 -5.16 3.89 -4.80
N VAL A 26 -4.41 2.82 -5.02
CA VAL A 26 -2.95 2.84 -4.90
C VAL A 26 -2.38 2.64 -6.29
N ILE A 27 -1.72 3.65 -6.83
CA ILE A 27 -1.19 3.67 -8.19
C ILE A 27 0.33 3.64 -8.14
N GLY A 28 0.93 2.60 -8.74
CA GLY A 28 2.37 2.51 -8.94
C GLY A 28 2.84 3.18 -10.23
N GLN A 29 4.16 3.40 -10.34
CA GLN A 29 4.80 3.96 -11.55
C GLN A 29 4.52 3.16 -12.83
N ASP A 30 4.36 1.85 -12.73
CA ASP A 30 4.07 0.95 -13.86
C ASP A 30 2.59 0.95 -14.27
N SER A 31 1.83 2.00 -13.90
CA SER A 31 0.37 2.08 -14.04
C SER A 31 -0.38 0.94 -13.32
N SER A 32 0.25 0.33 -12.32
CA SER A 32 -0.36 -0.72 -11.49
C SER A 32 -1.31 -0.09 -10.49
N GLU A 33 -2.62 -0.26 -10.71
CA GLU A 33 -3.68 0.23 -9.82
C GLU A 33 -4.18 -0.90 -8.91
N ILE A 34 -4.19 -0.64 -7.61
CA ILE A 34 -4.73 -1.56 -6.60
C ILE A 34 -5.71 -0.80 -5.71
N HIS A 35 -6.90 -1.36 -5.56
CA HIS A 35 -7.94 -0.82 -4.68
C HIS A 35 -7.87 -1.45 -3.29
N PHE A 36 -7.77 -0.61 -2.26
CA PHE A 36 -7.80 -1.03 -0.87
C PHE A 36 -9.03 -0.47 -0.16
N LYS A 37 -9.69 -1.30 0.65
CA LYS A 37 -10.73 -0.86 1.56
C LYS A 37 -10.17 -0.84 2.98
N VAL A 38 -10.03 0.35 3.56
CA VAL A 38 -9.43 0.54 4.90
C VAL A 38 -10.37 1.35 5.79
N LYS A 39 -10.29 1.15 7.11
CA LYS A 39 -11.02 2.02 8.05
C LYS A 39 -10.28 3.34 8.25
N MET A 40 -11.00 4.43 8.44
CA MET A 40 -10.42 5.74 8.74
C MET A 40 -9.57 5.75 10.03
N THR A 41 -9.85 4.84 10.96
CA THR A 41 -9.16 4.68 12.25
C THR A 41 -7.97 3.71 12.20
N THR A 42 -7.74 3.05 11.07
CA THR A 42 -6.67 2.05 10.93
C THR A 42 -5.41 2.68 10.35
N HIS A 43 -4.26 2.25 10.86
CA HIS A 43 -2.95 2.66 10.38
C HIS A 43 -2.72 2.22 8.93
N LEU A 44 -2.16 3.12 8.12
CA LEU A 44 -1.84 2.85 6.71
C LEU A 44 -0.69 1.85 6.54
N LYS A 45 0.02 1.49 7.61
CA LYS A 45 1.04 0.43 7.61
C LYS A 45 0.54 -0.86 6.93
N LYS A 46 -0.67 -1.32 7.25
CA LYS A 46 -1.23 -2.57 6.69
C LYS A 46 -1.41 -2.50 5.17
N LEU A 47 -1.85 -1.36 4.66
CA LEU A 47 -2.00 -1.13 3.22
C LEU A 47 -0.65 -1.19 2.53
N LYS A 48 0.37 -0.52 3.09
CA LYS A 48 1.73 -0.54 2.56
C LYS A 48 2.31 -1.95 2.57
N GLU A 49 2.21 -2.67 3.67
CA GLU A 49 2.69 -4.06 3.79
C GLU A 49 2.00 -4.97 2.77
N SER A 50 0.68 -4.86 2.61
CA SER A 50 -0.08 -5.66 1.64
C SER A 50 0.32 -5.35 0.19
N TYR A 51 0.54 -4.07 -0.14
CA TYR A 51 1.03 -3.67 -1.47
C TYR A 51 2.44 -4.21 -1.75
N CYS A 52 3.36 -4.05 -0.80
CA CYS A 52 4.73 -4.57 -0.90
C CYS A 52 4.74 -6.09 -1.08
N GLN A 53 3.87 -6.80 -0.36
CA GLN A 53 3.74 -8.24 -0.43
C GLN A 53 3.12 -8.72 -1.76
N ARG A 54 2.15 -7.98 -2.32
CA ARG A 54 1.60 -8.23 -3.66
C ARG A 54 2.64 -8.02 -4.76
N GLN A 55 3.43 -6.95 -4.67
CA GLN A 55 4.50 -6.68 -5.64
C GLN A 55 5.75 -7.54 -5.44
N GLY A 56 5.94 -8.13 -4.27
CA GLY A 56 7.17 -8.88 -3.94
C GLY A 56 8.40 -7.99 -3.72
N VAL A 57 8.19 -6.71 -3.42
CA VAL A 57 9.26 -5.73 -3.18
C VAL A 57 9.32 -5.33 -1.70
N PRO A 58 10.49 -5.01 -1.16
CA PRO A 58 10.59 -4.58 0.23
C PRO A 58 10.00 -3.17 0.42
N MET A 59 9.36 -2.95 1.56
CA MET A 59 8.73 -1.67 1.92
C MET A 59 9.71 -0.49 1.96
N ASN A 60 11.00 -0.75 2.16
CA ASN A 60 12.04 0.27 2.13
C ASN A 60 12.39 0.73 0.70
N SER A 61 12.04 -0.06 -0.32
CA SER A 61 12.22 0.30 -1.73
C SER A 61 10.98 0.94 -2.33
N LEU A 62 9.91 1.16 -1.56
CA LEU A 62 8.71 1.84 -2.02
C LEU A 62 8.40 3.06 -1.16
N ARG A 63 8.12 4.17 -1.83
CA ARG A 63 7.68 5.41 -1.23
C ARG A 63 6.23 5.67 -1.59
N PHE A 64 5.41 5.79 -0.56
CA PHE A 64 3.98 6.06 -0.68
C PHE A 64 3.76 7.55 -0.43
N LEU A 65 3.15 8.22 -1.39
CA LEU A 65 2.78 9.63 -1.33
C LEU A 65 1.27 9.77 -1.48
N PHE A 66 0.71 10.72 -0.75
CA PHE A 66 -0.68 11.13 -0.86
C PHE A 66 -0.69 12.64 -1.02
N GLU A 67 -1.21 13.14 -2.15
CA GLU A 67 -1.19 14.57 -2.49
C GLU A 67 0.21 15.19 -2.36
N GLY A 68 1.26 14.43 -2.67
CA GLY A 68 2.67 14.83 -2.49
C GLY A 68 3.20 14.73 -1.04
N GLN A 69 2.37 14.41 -0.05
CA GLN A 69 2.79 14.15 1.33
C GLN A 69 3.24 12.70 1.51
N ARG A 70 4.39 12.49 2.15
CA ARG A 70 4.90 11.15 2.46
C ARG A 70 4.03 10.48 3.54
N ILE A 71 3.51 9.29 3.22
CA ILE A 71 2.76 8.48 4.19
C ILE A 71 3.72 7.64 5.04
N THR A 72 3.72 7.90 6.35
CA THR A 72 4.32 7.06 7.39
C THR A 72 3.39 5.91 7.80
N ASP A 73 3.95 4.91 8.47
CA ASP A 73 3.24 3.74 8.97
C ASP A 73 2.23 4.07 10.09
N ASN A 74 2.52 5.08 10.91
CA ASN A 74 1.68 5.51 12.01
C ASN A 74 0.53 6.44 11.57
N HIS A 75 0.51 6.94 10.33
CA HIS A 75 -0.59 7.77 9.88
C HIS A 75 -1.86 6.96 9.65
N THR A 76 -2.97 7.60 10.00
CA THR A 76 -4.32 7.12 9.67
C THR A 76 -4.91 7.94 8.52
N PRO A 77 -5.82 7.35 7.73
CA PRO A 77 -6.52 8.09 6.68
C PRO A 77 -7.26 9.31 7.23
N LYS A 78 -7.80 9.20 8.46
CA LYS A 78 -8.48 10.32 9.14
C LYS A 78 -7.56 11.51 9.39
N GLU A 79 -6.32 11.28 9.80
CA GLU A 79 -5.35 12.35 10.04
C GLU A 79 -4.85 12.99 8.75
N LEU A 80 -4.75 12.19 7.70
CA LEU A 80 -4.37 12.65 6.36
C LEU A 80 -5.52 13.35 5.63
N GLY A 81 -6.74 13.32 6.18
CA GLY A 81 -7.92 13.87 5.52
C GLY A 81 -8.37 13.07 4.30
N MET A 82 -8.01 11.79 4.23
CA MET A 82 -8.37 10.93 3.10
C MET A 82 -9.88 10.61 3.09
N GLU A 83 -10.45 10.65 1.90
CA GLU A 83 -11.83 10.39 1.55
C GLU A 83 -11.98 9.12 0.71
N GLU A 84 -13.22 8.82 0.32
CA GLU A 84 -13.48 7.75 -0.62
C GLU A 84 -12.95 8.10 -2.02
N GLU A 85 -12.34 7.13 -2.68
CA GLU A 85 -11.75 7.23 -4.02
C GLU A 85 -10.42 7.97 -4.11
N ASP A 86 -9.82 8.32 -2.96
CA ASP A 86 -8.53 8.98 -2.92
C ASP A 86 -7.38 8.16 -3.52
N VAL A 87 -6.37 8.85 -4.02
CA VAL A 87 -5.26 8.25 -4.74
C VAL A 87 -3.95 8.36 -3.95
N ILE A 88 -3.33 7.22 -3.70
CA ILE A 88 -1.99 7.08 -3.14
C ILE A 88 -1.04 6.70 -4.27
N GLU A 89 -0.05 7.55 -4.50
CA GLU A 89 1.00 7.32 -5.48
C GLU A 89 2.15 6.52 -4.85
N VAL A 90 2.64 5.52 -5.57
CA VAL A 90 3.76 4.68 -5.13
C VAL A 90 4.92 4.84 -6.10
N TYR A 91 6.04 5.29 -5.55
CA TYR A 91 7.30 5.47 -6.27
C TYR A 91 8.29 4.42 -5.79
N GLN A 92 9.02 3.80 -6.70
CA GLN A 92 10.16 2.98 -6.29
C GLN A 92 11.25 3.92 -5.76
N GLU A 93 11.68 3.71 -4.52
CA GLU A 93 12.92 4.28 -4.02
C GLU A 93 14.04 3.65 -4.83
N GLN A 94 14.65 4.48 -5.68
CA GLN A 94 15.71 4.08 -6.60
C GLN A 94 16.87 3.46 -5.82
N THR A 95 16.81 2.16 -5.66
CA THR A 95 17.90 1.34 -5.17
C THR A 95 18.66 0.96 -6.43
N GLY A 96 19.62 1.80 -6.84
CA GLY A 96 20.39 1.58 -8.06
C GLY A 96 21.03 0.19 -8.04
N GLY A 97 20.59 -0.69 -8.95
CA GLY A 97 21.23 -2.00 -9.13
C GLY A 97 20.32 -3.11 -9.67
N HIS A 98 19.92 -3.04 -10.94
CA HIS A 98 19.72 -4.27 -11.72
C HIS A 98 19.89 -3.99 -13.23
N SER A 99 21.14 -3.75 -13.63
CA SER A 99 21.58 -4.09 -14.98
C SER A 99 22.59 -5.21 -14.82
N THR A 100 22.10 -6.44 -14.87
CA THR A 100 22.94 -7.55 -15.33
C THR A 100 22.44 -7.90 -16.72
N VAL A 101 23.39 -7.72 -17.65
CA VAL A 101 23.44 -7.99 -19.09
C VAL A 101 22.60 -9.16 -19.60
#